data_AF-A0A947CUK0-F1
#
_entry.id   AF-A0A947CUK0-F1
#
_cell.length_a   1.000
_cell.length_b   1.000
_cell.length_c   1.000
_cell.angle_alpha   90.00
_cell.angle_beta   90.00
_cell.angle_gamma   90.00
#
_symmetry.space_group_name_H-M   'P 1'
#
loop_
_entity.id
_entity.type
_entity.pdbx_description
1 polymer ?
#
loop_
_entity_poly.entity_id
_entity_poly.type
_entity_poly.pdbx_seq_one_letter_code
_entity_poly.pdbx_strand_id
1 'polypeptide(L)'
;MRSFTVNENANPVEDTALGDSNRSYLSGLADVDGTIECHFDHTDATGQEAMTQGSTVSLVLYPKGTTSGDPTFTVSATILGIASSATFNEVVSRTFTWAAAGAGTWGTVV
;
A
#
# COMPACT_ATOMS: atom_id res chain seq x y z
N MET A 1 6.12 10.54 7.71
CA MET A 1 5.42 10.40 6.42
C MET A 1 4.51 11.59 6.21
N ARG A 2 4.24 11.97 4.95
CA ARG A 2 3.33 13.07 4.58
C ARG A 2 1.97 12.54 4.15
N SER A 3 1.95 11.46 3.39
CA SER A 3 0.73 10.84 2.86
C SER A 3 0.99 9.37 2.55
N PHE A 4 -0.08 8.59 2.49
CA PHE A 4 -0.07 7.26 1.90
C PHE A 4 -1.42 6.99 1.24
N THR A 5 -1.42 6.07 0.27
CA THR A 5 -2.63 5.52 -0.32
C THR A 5 -2.65 4.02 -0.14
N VAL A 6 -3.84 3.45 0.00
CA VAL A 6 -4.09 2.00 -0.05
C VAL A 6 -5.25 1.82 -1.03
N ASN A 7 -4.96 1.18 -2.14
CA ASN A 7 -5.94 0.77 -3.14
C ASN A 7 -6.17 -0.72 -2.95
N GLU A 8 -7.39 -1.11 -2.55
CA GLU A 8 -7.78 -2.51 -2.42
C GLU A 8 -8.56 -2.92 -3.66
N ASN A 9 -7.98 -3.84 -4.42
CA ASN A 9 -8.43 -4.18 -5.76
C ASN A 9 -9.02 -5.58 -5.75
N ALA A 10 -10.19 -5.71 -6.37
CA ALA A 10 -10.83 -7.00 -6.60
C ALA A 10 -10.94 -7.23 -8.10
N ASN A 11 -10.55 -8.42 -8.55
CA ASN A 11 -10.61 -8.80 -9.96
C ASN A 11 -11.74 -9.82 -10.19
N PRO A 12 -13.03 -9.43 -10.13
CA PRO A 12 -14.14 -10.37 -10.25
C PRO A 12 -14.19 -11.00 -11.64
N VAL A 13 -14.56 -12.28 -11.69
CA VAL A 13 -14.76 -13.00 -12.95
C VAL A 13 -16.25 -13.06 -13.23
N GLU A 14 -16.69 -12.58 -14.40
CA GLU A 14 -18.09 -12.66 -14.81
C GLU A 14 -18.47 -14.12 -15.14
N ASP A 15 -19.59 -14.58 -14.60
CA ASP A 15 -20.15 -15.93 -14.83
C ASP A 15 -21.66 -15.86 -15.16
N THR A 16 -22.04 -14.87 -15.97
CA THR A 16 -23.44 -14.67 -16.38
C THR A 16 -23.86 -15.74 -17.37
N ALA A 17 -24.97 -16.43 -17.11
CA ALA A 17 -25.52 -17.43 -17.99
C ALA A 17 -26.57 -16.85 -18.97
N LEU A 18 -26.74 -17.53 -20.11
CA LEU A 18 -27.82 -17.22 -21.06
C LEU A 18 -29.18 -17.51 -20.41
N GLY A 19 -29.93 -16.47 -20.09
CA GLY A 19 -31.23 -16.55 -19.42
C GLY A 19 -31.30 -15.75 -18.12
N ASP A 20 -30.17 -15.25 -17.63
CA ASP A 20 -30.13 -14.43 -16.41
C ASP A 20 -30.64 -13.01 -16.65
N SER A 21 -31.43 -12.52 -15.69
CA SER A 21 -31.95 -11.15 -15.69
C SER A 21 -30.92 -10.12 -15.23
N ASN A 22 -29.82 -10.56 -14.61
CA ASN A 22 -28.78 -9.73 -14.02
C ASN A 22 -27.41 -10.38 -14.23
N ARG A 23 -26.35 -9.56 -14.28
CA ARG A 23 -24.96 -10.05 -14.33
C ARG A 23 -24.55 -10.67 -13.00
N SER A 24 -23.84 -11.79 -13.05
CA SER A 24 -23.29 -12.50 -11.89
C SER A 24 -21.75 -12.50 -11.95
N TYR A 25 -21.12 -12.51 -10.78
CA TYR A 25 -19.67 -12.47 -10.65
C TYR A 25 -19.18 -13.44 -9.58
N LEU A 26 -18.10 -14.16 -9.87
CA LEU A 26 -17.33 -14.93 -8.92
C LEU A 26 -16.22 -14.07 -8.32
N SER A 27 -15.85 -14.37 -7.07
CA SER A 27 -14.68 -13.75 -6.44
C SER A 27 -13.42 -14.18 -7.20
N GLY A 28 -12.68 -13.21 -7.75
CA GLY A 28 -11.35 -13.45 -8.28
C GLY A 28 -10.25 -13.13 -7.27
N LEU A 29 -9.03 -12.99 -7.79
CA LEU A 29 -7.85 -12.70 -6.98
C LEU A 29 -7.86 -11.23 -6.55
N ALA A 30 -7.63 -11.01 -5.26
CA ALA A 30 -7.42 -9.68 -4.72
C ALA A 30 -5.96 -9.27 -4.88
N ASP A 31 -5.74 -7.97 -5.03
CA ASP A 31 -4.43 -7.33 -4.96
C ASP A 31 -4.58 -6.00 -4.24
N VAL A 32 -3.46 -5.47 -3.77
CA VAL A 32 -3.42 -4.16 -3.13
C VAL A 32 -2.18 -3.42 -3.57
N ASP A 33 -2.36 -2.14 -3.89
CA ASP A 33 -1.27 -1.25 -4.26
C ASP A 33 -1.39 0.10 -3.57
N GLY A 34 -0.32 0.89 -3.68
CA GLY A 34 -0.38 2.26 -3.23
C GLY A 34 0.93 2.99 -3.32
N THR A 35 0.91 4.16 -2.67
CA THR A 35 2.05 5.05 -2.58
C THR A 35 2.28 5.47 -1.14
N ILE A 36 3.53 5.76 -0.80
CA ILE A 36 3.93 6.38 0.46
C ILE A 36 4.79 7.58 0.12
N GLU A 37 4.43 8.76 0.63
CA GLU A 37 5.23 9.97 0.48
C GLU A 37 5.83 10.37 1.83
N CYS A 38 7.12 10.66 1.86
CA CYS A 38 7.82 11.13 3.05
C CYS A 38 8.87 12.20 2.72
N HIS A 39 9.38 12.86 3.74
CA HIS A 39 10.63 13.61 3.60
C HIS A 39 11.78 12.61 3.52
N PHE A 40 12.71 12.86 2.61
CA PHE A 40 13.91 12.06 2.48
C PHE A 40 14.76 12.19 3.74
N ASP A 41 15.06 11.06 4.35
CA ASP A 41 16.00 10.95 5.46
C ASP A 41 16.92 9.75 5.23
N HIS A 42 18.19 10.03 4.97
CA HIS A 42 19.21 9.00 4.75
C HIS A 42 19.57 8.21 6.01
N THR A 43 19.23 8.72 7.20
CA THR A 43 19.54 8.06 8.47
C THR A 43 18.48 7.05 8.90
N ASP A 44 17.33 7.02 8.22
CA ASP A 44 16.25 6.06 8.45
C ASP A 44 16.58 4.68 7.84
N ALA A 45 17.53 4.00 8.49
CA ALA A 45 18.11 2.73 8.05
C ALA A 45 17.10 1.57 8.02
N THR A 46 16.10 1.59 8.90
CA THR A 46 15.11 0.51 9.04
C THR A 46 13.77 0.80 8.34
N GLY A 47 13.55 2.05 7.93
CA GLY A 47 12.39 2.47 7.15
C GLY A 47 12.77 2.72 5.69
N GLN A 48 13.02 3.99 5.35
CA GLN A 48 13.26 4.44 3.97
C GLN A 48 14.38 3.67 3.25
N GLU A 49 15.51 3.43 3.92
CA GLU A 49 16.65 2.77 3.29
C GLU A 49 16.48 1.23 3.22
N ALA A 50 15.55 0.66 4.00
CA ALA A 50 15.18 -0.75 3.89
C ALA A 50 14.24 -1.02 2.70
N MET A 51 13.46 -0.02 2.27
CA MET A 51 12.50 -0.10 1.17
C MET A 51 13.16 0.05 -0.20
N THR A 52 14.07 -0.87 -0.55
CA THR A 52 14.77 -0.88 -1.84
C THR A 52 13.89 -1.47 -2.96
N GLN A 53 14.12 -1.07 -4.22
CA GLN A 53 13.34 -1.57 -5.35
C GLN A 53 13.45 -3.09 -5.48
N GLY A 54 12.32 -3.77 -5.63
CA GLY A 54 12.22 -5.23 -5.69
C GLY A 54 12.27 -5.93 -4.34
N SER A 55 12.50 -5.21 -3.23
CA SER A 55 12.41 -5.80 -1.90
C SER A 55 10.95 -6.01 -1.50
N THR A 56 10.71 -7.10 -0.77
CA THR A 56 9.45 -7.35 -0.08
C THR A 56 9.62 -6.99 1.39
N VAL A 57 8.74 -6.13 1.90
CA VAL A 57 8.75 -5.61 3.26
C VAL A 57 7.42 -5.85 3.96
N SER A 58 7.45 -6.04 5.28
CA SER A 58 6.24 -6.03 6.10
C SER A 58 5.81 -4.58 6.33
N LEU A 59 4.89 -4.09 5.50
CA LEU A 59 4.38 -2.73 5.59
C LEU A 59 3.25 -2.68 6.63
N VAL A 60 3.39 -1.77 7.59
CA VAL A 60 2.33 -1.45 8.57
C VAL A 60 2.02 0.04 8.48
N LEU A 61 0.77 0.36 8.17
CA LEU A 61 0.28 1.73 8.06
C LEU A 61 -0.64 2.05 9.24
N TYR A 62 -0.53 3.29 9.73
CA TYR A 62 -1.24 3.78 10.91
C TYR A 62 -2.08 5.02 10.54
N PRO A 63 -3.31 4.85 10.00
CA PRO A 63 -4.13 5.96 9.54
C PRO A 63 -4.52 6.96 10.64
N LYS A 64 -4.63 6.49 11.89
CA LYS A 64 -4.99 7.32 13.05
C LYS A 64 -3.82 7.53 14.04
N GLY A 65 -2.66 6.94 13.76
CA GLY A 65 -1.53 6.90 14.69
C GLY A 65 -1.44 5.58 15.45
N THR A 66 -0.72 5.59 16.57
CA THR A 66 -0.22 4.38 17.25
C THR A 66 -0.86 4.13 18.61
N THR A 67 -2.05 4.68 18.89
CA THR A 67 -2.73 4.43 20.17
C THR A 67 -3.37 3.05 20.14
N SER A 68 -3.28 2.27 21.22
CA SER A 68 -3.96 0.97 21.29
C SER A 68 -5.45 1.11 20.95
N GLY A 69 -5.95 0.21 20.09
CA GLY A 69 -7.29 0.28 19.53
C GLY A 69 -7.45 1.16 18.27
N ASP A 70 -6.44 1.94 17.88
CA ASP A 70 -6.45 2.66 16.60
C ASP A 70 -6.30 1.69 15.43
N PRO A 71 -6.93 1.96 14.27
CA PRO A 71 -6.84 1.09 13.11
C PRO A 71 -5.42 0.96 12.58
N THR A 72 -5.07 -0.23 12.12
CA THR A 72 -3.82 -0.53 11.42
C THR A 72 -4.11 -1.27 10.13
N PHE A 73 -3.27 -1.05 9.13
CA PHE A 73 -3.27 -1.83 7.89
C PHE A 73 -1.93 -2.53 7.72
N THR A 74 -1.93 -3.85 7.53
CA THR A 74 -0.72 -4.66 7.41
C THR A 74 -0.72 -5.45 6.12
N VAL A 75 0.42 -5.45 5.41
CA VAL A 75 0.61 -6.21 4.18
C VAL A 75 2.09 -6.54 3.93
N SER A 76 2.35 -7.66 3.27
CA SER A 76 3.68 -7.98 2.72
C SER A 76 3.84 -7.32 1.34
N ALA A 77 4.33 -6.09 1.32
CA ALA A 77 4.39 -5.24 0.12
C ALA A 77 5.73 -5.38 -0.62
N THR A 78 5.69 -5.41 -1.94
CA THR A 78 6.86 -5.31 -2.81
C THR A 78 7.03 -3.88 -3.29
N ILE A 79 8.22 -3.32 -3.13
CA ILE A 79 8.53 -1.96 -3.58
C ILE A 79 8.81 -1.98 -5.08
N LEU A 80 7.98 -1.30 -5.86
CA LEU A 80 8.07 -1.25 -7.32
C LEU A 80 8.93 -0.10 -7.83
N GLY A 81 8.86 1.04 -7.14
CA GLY A 81 9.54 2.26 -7.56
C GLY A 81 9.83 3.20 -6.40
N ILE A 82 10.92 3.95 -6.54
CA ILE A 82 11.36 4.95 -5.59
C ILE A 82 11.68 6.22 -6.39
N ALA A 83 11.01 7.31 -6.08
CA ALA A 83 11.27 8.62 -6.67
C ALA A 83 11.72 9.57 -5.57
N SER A 84 12.79 10.33 -5.80
CA SER A 84 13.21 11.43 -4.92
C SER A 84 13.17 12.73 -5.69
N SER A 85 12.58 13.77 -5.12
CA SER A 85 12.46 15.09 -5.75
C SER A 85 12.93 16.19 -4.82
N ALA A 86 13.66 17.15 -5.38
CA ALA A 86 14.14 18.32 -4.69
C ALA A 86 13.78 19.57 -5.51
N THR A 87 13.14 20.52 -4.87
CA THR A 87 12.76 21.83 -5.40
C THR A 87 13.49 22.90 -4.58
N PHE A 88 13.78 24.04 -5.20
CA PHE A 88 14.43 25.14 -4.48
C PHE A 88 13.52 25.60 -3.33
N ASN A 89 14.06 25.64 -2.11
CA ASN A 89 13.37 26.06 -0.89
C ASN A 89 12.30 25.08 -0.33
N GLU A 90 12.35 23.79 -0.68
CA GLU A 90 11.58 22.75 0.00
C GLU A 90 12.47 21.63 0.54
N VAL A 91 11.92 20.82 1.45
CA VAL A 91 12.58 19.60 1.91
C VAL A 91 12.51 18.55 0.81
N VAL A 92 13.61 17.84 0.59
CA VAL A 92 13.66 16.72 -0.37
C VAL A 92 12.56 15.72 -0.01
N SER A 93 11.69 15.40 -0.96
CA SER A 93 10.65 14.39 -0.79
C SER A 93 11.07 13.07 -1.43
N ARG A 94 10.52 11.98 -0.89
CA ARG A 94 10.67 10.64 -1.43
C ARG A 94 9.31 9.96 -1.49
N THR A 95 9.04 9.35 -2.63
CA THR A 95 7.81 8.59 -2.90
C THR A 95 8.17 7.15 -3.19
N PHE A 96 7.51 6.22 -2.49
CA PHE A 96 7.60 4.79 -2.72
C PHE A 96 6.30 4.31 -3.34
N THR A 97 6.40 3.57 -4.44
CA THR A 97 5.28 2.84 -5.04
C THR A 97 5.40 1.38 -4.66
N TRP A 98 4.31 0.79 -4.18
CA TRP A 98 4.30 -0.57 -3.68
C TRP A 98 3.07 -1.34 -4.18
N ALA A 99 3.20 -2.66 -4.24
CA ALA A 99 2.10 -3.56 -4.53
C ALA A 99 2.27 -4.90 -3.81
N ALA A 100 1.17 -5.59 -3.53
CA ALA A 100 1.16 -6.92 -2.97
C ALA A 100 0.08 -7.78 -3.66
N ALA A 101 0.40 -9.06 -3.83
CA ALA A 101 -0.60 -10.05 -4.20
C ALA A 101 -1.44 -10.42 -2.97
N GLY A 102 -2.76 -10.53 -3.15
CA GLY A 102 -3.70 -10.77 -2.06
C GLY A 102 -4.16 -9.48 -1.38
N ALA A 103 -5.11 -9.62 -0.46
CA ALA A 103 -5.63 -8.52 0.34
C ALA A 103 -4.71 -8.20 1.52
N GLY A 104 -4.62 -6.92 1.88
CA GLY A 104 -4.06 -6.52 3.16
C GLY A 104 -5.02 -6.82 4.32
N THR A 105 -4.50 -6.73 5.54
CA THR A 105 -5.29 -6.98 6.76
C THR A 105 -5.49 -5.69 7.54
N TRP A 106 -6.76 -5.38 7.82
CA TRP A 106 -7.14 -4.35 8.77
C TRP A 106 -7.23 -4.94 10.18
N GLY A 107 -6.57 -4.26 11.12
CA GLY A 107 -6.59 -4.63 12.53
C GLY A 107 -6.58 -3.40 13.42
N THR A 108 -6.15 -3.58 14.65
CA THR A 108 -5.93 -2.49 15.60
C THR A 108 -4.51 -2.54 16.13
N VAL A 109 -3.98 -1.39 16.52
CA VAL A 109 -2.78 -1.32 17.34
C VAL A 109 -3.05 -2.10 18.62
N VAL A 110 -2.13 -2.99 18.97
CA VAL A 110 -2.14 -3.74 20.22
C VAL A 110 -1.49 -2.93 21.33
#